data_AF-A0A520HI74-F1
#
_entry.id   AF-A0A520HI74-F1
#
_cell.length_a   1.000
_cell.length_b   1.000
_cell.length_c   1.000
_cell.angle_alpha   90.00
_cell.angle_beta   90.00
_cell.angle_gamma   90.00
#
_symmetry.space_group_name_H-M   'P 1'
#
loop_
_entity.id
_entity.type
_entity.pdbx_description
1 polymer ?
#
loop_
_entity_poly.entity_id
_entity_poly.type
_entity_poly.pdbx_seq_one_letter_code
_entity_poly.pdbx_strand_id
1 'polypeptide(L)'
;MNLKFLTIALMSTLICRICQAQKNAEGVIEDFKPSPLNQPFQEFPQVNSQGYARFRIKAPQSDSIRVSLGLGGQGGTRLTKGSDGFFTGTTSGPMDEGFHYYHVTIDGGTFNDPGALNFYGSTRWESGIEIPAHDAAFYALKDVPHGHVE
;
A
#
# COMPACT_ATOMS: atom_id res chain seq x y z
N MET A 1 -15.52 -48.00 30.27
CA MET A 1 -15.49 -46.64 29.70
C MET A 1 -15.94 -46.74 28.25
N ASN A 2 -17.06 -46.12 27.88
CA ASN A 2 -17.73 -46.40 26.60
C ASN A 2 -16.91 -45.79 25.45
N LEU A 3 -16.50 -46.59 24.47
CA LEU A 3 -15.60 -46.18 23.38
C LEU A 3 -16.14 -44.96 22.59
N LYS A 4 -17.48 -44.79 22.58
CA LYS A 4 -18.20 -43.65 22.01
C LYS A 4 -17.95 -42.31 22.71
N PHE A 5 -17.74 -42.31 24.03
CA PHE A 5 -17.42 -41.07 24.77
C PHE A 5 -15.98 -40.62 24.52
N LEU A 6 -15.06 -41.57 24.33
CA LEU A 6 -13.66 -41.28 24.04
C LEU A 6 -13.48 -40.69 22.63
N THR A 7 -14.24 -41.18 21.64
CA THR A 7 -14.20 -40.66 20.26
C THR A 7 -14.79 -39.25 20.16
N ILE A 8 -15.84 -38.92 20.91
CA ILE A 8 -16.44 -37.57 20.93
C ILE A 8 -15.50 -36.55 21.61
N ALA A 9 -14.83 -36.94 22.69
CA ALA A 9 -13.84 -36.10 23.37
C ALA A 9 -12.60 -35.84 22.47
N LEU A 10 -12.16 -36.82 21.69
CA LEU A 10 -11.02 -36.66 20.78
C LEU A 10 -11.37 -35.72 19.59
N MET A 11 -12.57 -35.85 19.02
CA MET A 11 -13.06 -34.98 17.93
C MET A 11 -13.22 -33.51 18.35
N SER A 12 -13.69 -33.25 19.58
CA SER A 12 -13.87 -31.88 20.08
C SER A 12 -12.54 -31.15 20.33
N THR A 13 -11.50 -31.87 20.76
CA THR A 13 -10.15 -31.28 20.89
C THR A 13 -9.48 -30.98 19.55
N LEU A 14 -9.83 -31.72 18.48
CA LEU A 14 -9.27 -31.50 17.15
C LEU A 14 -9.89 -30.28 16.44
N ILE A 15 -11.19 -30.04 16.65
CA ILE A 15 -11.90 -28.89 16.04
C ILE A 15 -11.46 -27.56 16.67
N CYS A 16 -11.17 -27.53 17.97
CA CYS A 16 -10.76 -26.29 18.66
C CYS A 16 -9.38 -25.76 18.21
N ARG A 17 -8.51 -26.62 17.68
CA ARG A 17 -7.20 -26.22 17.14
C ARG A 17 -7.27 -25.54 15.77
N ILE A 18 -8.33 -25.76 15.00
CA ILE A 18 -8.51 -25.17 13.65
C ILE A 18 -8.98 -23.70 13.75
N CYS A 19 -9.54 -23.29 14.90
CA CYS A 19 -10.02 -21.92 15.10
C CYS A 19 -8.94 -20.90 15.51
N GLN A 20 -7.70 -21.32 15.80
CA GLN A 20 -6.62 -20.42 16.26
C GLN A 20 -5.68 -19.95 15.13
N ALA A 21 -6.05 -20.15 13.87
CA ALA A 21 -5.26 -19.70 12.71
C ALA A 21 -5.55 -18.24 12.28
N GLN A 22 -6.41 -17.51 12.99
CA GLN A 22 -6.52 -16.07 12.81
C GLN A 22 -5.31 -15.41 13.49
N LYS A 23 -4.20 -15.28 12.73
CA LYS A 23 -3.28 -14.18 13.00
C LYS A 23 -4.12 -12.91 12.96
N ASN A 24 -4.40 -12.32 14.11
CA ASN A 24 -4.84 -10.94 14.16
C ASN A 24 -3.82 -10.17 13.32
N ALA A 25 -4.27 -9.54 12.24
CA ALA A 25 -3.44 -8.55 11.58
C ALA A 25 -3.10 -7.54 12.68
N GLU A 26 -1.83 -7.50 13.10
CA GLU A 26 -1.34 -6.40 13.91
C GLU A 26 -1.77 -5.13 13.17
N GLY A 27 -2.46 -4.23 13.87
CA GLY A 27 -3.01 -3.02 13.26
C GLY A 27 -1.92 -2.25 12.51
N VAL A 28 -2.34 -1.45 11.52
CA VAL A 28 -1.42 -0.59 10.77
C VAL A 28 -0.70 0.34 11.76
N ILE A 29 0.63 0.29 11.76
CA ILE A 29 1.48 1.16 12.56
C ILE A 29 1.45 2.56 11.95
N GLU A 30 1.16 3.58 12.77
CA GLU A 30 0.99 4.97 12.35
C GLU A 30 2.32 5.75 12.29
N ASP A 31 3.38 5.12 11.78
CA ASP A 31 4.71 5.73 11.59
C ASP A 31 4.98 6.14 10.14
N PHE A 32 3.91 6.48 9.43
CA PHE A 32 3.94 6.92 8.04
C PHE A 32 4.86 8.11 7.81
N LYS A 33 5.63 8.05 6.73
CA LYS A 33 6.53 9.11 6.27
C LYS A 33 6.29 9.40 4.79
N PRO A 34 6.49 10.65 4.32
CA PRO A 34 6.43 10.97 2.90
C PRO A 34 7.33 10.04 2.08
N SER A 35 6.83 9.59 0.94
CA SER A 35 7.62 8.80 -0.01
C SER A 35 8.78 9.65 -0.57
N PRO A 36 9.97 9.06 -0.82
CA PRO A 36 11.09 9.76 -1.42
C PRO A 36 10.81 10.18 -2.87
N LEU A 37 9.76 9.64 -3.50
CA LEU A 37 9.31 9.97 -4.86
C LEU A 37 8.17 10.99 -4.89
N ASN A 38 7.96 11.73 -3.80
CA ASN A 38 7.01 12.84 -3.79
C ASN A 38 7.54 14.03 -4.59
N GLN A 39 6.62 14.82 -5.15
CA GLN A 39 6.97 16.15 -5.66
C GLN A 39 7.50 17.03 -4.51
N PRO A 40 8.31 18.06 -4.82
CA PRO A 40 8.78 19.01 -3.81
C PRO A 40 7.63 19.56 -2.97
N PHE A 41 7.83 19.53 -1.64
CA PHE A 41 6.88 20.04 -0.65
C PHE A 41 5.56 19.25 -0.51
N GLN A 42 5.43 18.08 -1.13
CA GLN A 42 4.24 17.22 -0.96
C GLN A 42 4.43 16.21 0.16
N GLU A 43 3.49 16.19 1.11
CA GLU A 43 3.50 15.26 2.25
C GLU A 43 2.96 13.87 1.91
N PHE A 44 2.26 13.72 0.77
CA PHE A 44 1.63 12.49 0.31
C PHE A 44 2.03 12.18 -1.15
N PRO A 45 2.08 10.88 -1.53
CA PRO A 45 1.78 9.70 -0.71
C PRO A 45 2.81 9.44 0.42
N GLN A 46 2.43 8.57 1.34
CA GLN A 46 3.25 8.14 2.48
C GLN A 46 3.40 6.63 2.52
N VAL A 47 4.46 6.16 3.17
CA VAL A 47 4.76 4.75 3.44
C VAL A 47 5.11 4.56 4.91
N ASN A 48 4.76 3.42 5.50
CA ASN A 48 5.08 3.10 6.91
C ASN A 48 6.12 1.97 7.02
N SER A 49 6.60 1.66 8.23
CA SER A 49 7.64 0.63 8.42
C SER A 49 7.21 -0.79 8.09
N GLN A 50 5.91 -1.01 7.91
CA GLN A 50 5.33 -2.31 7.56
C GLN A 50 5.16 -2.46 6.04
N GLY A 51 5.43 -1.43 5.23
CA GLY A 51 5.23 -1.44 3.78
C GLY A 51 3.83 -1.05 3.33
N TYR A 52 2.99 -0.49 4.20
CA TYR A 52 1.69 0.08 3.79
C TYR A 52 1.90 1.43 3.11
N ALA A 53 1.13 1.67 2.05
CA ALA A 53 1.06 2.97 1.40
C ALA A 53 -0.23 3.72 1.76
N ARG A 54 -0.12 5.02 2.02
CA ARG A 54 -1.25 5.91 2.31
C ARG A 54 -1.30 7.06 1.32
N PHE A 55 -2.48 7.24 0.74
CA PHE A 55 -2.75 8.22 -0.29
C PHE A 55 -3.70 9.28 0.23
N ARG A 56 -3.54 10.51 -0.24
CA ARG A 56 -4.41 11.64 0.09
C ARG A 56 -4.59 12.56 -1.12
N ILE A 57 -5.82 12.72 -1.60
CA ILE A 57 -6.14 13.50 -2.81
C ILE A 57 -7.22 14.54 -2.50
N LYS A 58 -7.03 15.79 -2.91
CA LYS A 58 -8.05 16.84 -2.77
C LYS A 58 -8.97 16.84 -3.98
N ALA A 59 -10.22 16.41 -3.81
CA ALA A 59 -11.24 16.50 -4.86
C ALA A 59 -12.64 16.73 -4.26
N PRO A 60 -12.95 17.96 -3.79
CA PRO A 60 -14.16 18.22 -2.99
C PRO A 60 -15.47 17.89 -3.70
N GLN A 61 -15.49 17.86 -5.03
CA GLN A 61 -16.67 17.57 -5.84
C GLN A 61 -16.75 16.13 -6.34
N SER A 62 -15.74 15.30 -6.06
CA SER A 62 -15.73 13.90 -6.48
C SER A 62 -16.62 13.04 -5.59
N ASP A 63 -17.17 11.97 -6.18
CA ASP A 63 -17.96 10.95 -5.50
C ASP A 63 -17.09 9.74 -5.12
N SER A 64 -16.12 9.40 -5.96
CA SER A 64 -15.32 8.19 -5.79
C SER A 64 -13.89 8.35 -6.27
N ILE A 65 -12.95 8.07 -5.37
CA ILE A 65 -11.53 7.98 -5.69
C ILE A 65 -10.98 6.60 -5.34
N ARG A 66 -10.19 6.04 -6.25
CA ARG A 66 -9.46 4.79 -6.07
C ARG A 66 -8.02 4.94 -6.55
N VAL A 67 -7.10 4.31 -5.84
CA VAL A 67 -5.69 4.20 -6.24
C VAL A 67 -5.39 2.77 -6.67
N SER A 68 -4.84 2.60 -7.88
CA SER A 68 -4.52 1.29 -8.44
C SER A 68 -3.01 1.14 -8.56
N LEU A 69 -2.45 0.12 -7.88
CA LEU A 69 -1.01 -0.19 -7.83
C LEU A 69 -0.74 -1.48 -8.61
N GLY A 70 -0.41 -1.37 -9.89
CA GLY A 70 0.03 -2.47 -10.77
C GLY A 70 -0.77 -3.79 -10.70
N LEU A 71 -0.10 -4.91 -11.01
CA LEU A 71 -0.66 -6.27 -11.08
C LEU A 71 -1.06 -6.86 -9.70
N GLY A 72 -0.90 -6.12 -8.59
CA GLY A 72 -1.06 -6.61 -7.23
C GLY A 72 -2.35 -6.21 -6.50
N GLY A 73 -3.28 -5.48 -7.14
CA GLY A 73 -4.44 -4.93 -6.43
C GLY A 73 -5.71 -5.77 -6.51
N GLN A 74 -6.30 -6.10 -5.36
CA GLN A 74 -7.71 -6.58 -5.20
C GLN A 74 -8.75 -5.50 -5.60
N GLY A 75 -8.61 -4.90 -6.78
CA GLY A 75 -9.46 -3.80 -7.24
C GLY A 75 -9.05 -2.41 -6.73
N GLY A 76 -7.81 -2.24 -6.25
CA GLY A 76 -7.24 -0.95 -5.82
C GLY A 76 -7.72 -0.44 -4.45
N THR A 77 -7.01 0.56 -3.91
CA THR A 77 -7.29 1.19 -2.62
C THR A 77 -8.40 2.24 -2.80
N ARG A 78 -9.60 1.99 -2.27
CA ARG A 78 -10.67 3.00 -2.21
C ARG A 78 -10.30 4.05 -1.16
N LEU A 79 -10.40 5.32 -1.52
CA LEU A 79 -10.19 6.43 -0.59
C LEU A 79 -11.52 6.90 0.01
N THR A 80 -11.47 7.39 1.24
CA THR A 80 -12.63 7.91 1.98
C THR A 80 -12.57 9.43 2.06
N LYS A 81 -13.68 10.09 1.70
CA LYS A 81 -13.82 11.55 1.76
C LYS A 81 -13.93 12.03 3.22
N GLY A 82 -13.03 12.93 3.61
CA GLY A 82 -13.11 13.71 4.83
C GLY A 82 -13.92 14.99 4.64
N SER A 83 -14.23 15.67 5.75
CA SER A 83 -14.96 16.94 5.75
C SER A 83 -14.17 18.11 5.14
N ASP A 84 -12.85 17.98 5.04
CA ASP A 84 -11.93 18.95 4.45
C ASP A 84 -11.85 18.86 2.91
N GLY A 85 -12.64 17.96 2.30
CA GLY A 85 -12.65 17.72 0.86
C GLY A 85 -11.48 16.88 0.35
N PHE A 86 -10.66 16.34 1.26
CA PHE A 86 -9.64 15.35 0.92
C PHE A 86 -10.20 13.94 1.01
N PHE A 87 -9.71 13.08 0.14
CA PHE A 87 -9.93 11.65 0.16
C PHE A 87 -8.66 10.98 0.66
N THR A 88 -8.74 10.17 1.70
CA THR A 88 -7.59 9.46 2.29
C THR A 88 -7.84 7.97 2.34
N GLY A 89 -6.81 7.16 2.11
CA GLY A 89 -6.93 5.70 2.20
C GLY A 89 -5.56 5.04 2.30
N THR A 90 -5.53 3.88 2.93
CA THR A 90 -4.33 3.06 3.12
C THR A 90 -4.54 1.73 2.40
N THR A 91 -3.49 1.16 1.81
CA THR A 91 -3.55 -0.17 1.19
C THR A 91 -4.11 -1.21 2.16
N SER A 92 -4.82 -2.22 1.66
CA SER A 92 -5.43 -3.27 2.52
C SER A 92 -4.41 -4.21 3.15
N GLY A 93 -3.21 -4.28 2.57
CA GLY A 93 -2.06 -5.01 3.06
C GLY A 93 -0.76 -4.28 2.77
N PRO A 94 0.36 -4.77 3.33
CA PRO A 94 1.68 -4.28 2.99
C PRO A 94 2.01 -4.60 1.53
N MET A 95 2.78 -3.71 0.91
CA MET A 95 3.30 -3.88 -0.44
C MET A 95 4.68 -4.53 -0.41
N ASP A 96 5.05 -5.19 -1.50
CA ASP A 96 6.42 -5.66 -1.70
C ASP A 96 7.39 -4.47 -1.72
N GLU A 97 8.63 -4.72 -1.32
CA GLU A 97 9.68 -3.71 -1.30
C GLU A 97 10.02 -3.19 -2.71
N GLY A 98 10.46 -1.93 -2.79
CA GLY A 98 10.91 -1.28 -4.02
C GLY A 98 9.83 -0.44 -4.72
N PHE A 99 10.03 -0.24 -6.03
CA PHE A 99 9.25 0.69 -6.84
C PHE A 99 7.93 0.09 -7.36
N HIS A 100 6.85 0.85 -7.25
CA HIS A 100 5.53 0.49 -7.81
C HIS A 100 4.92 1.61 -8.63
N TYR A 101 4.50 1.28 -9.86
CA TYR A 101 3.64 2.14 -10.67
C TYR A 101 2.23 2.21 -10.07
N TYR A 102 1.65 3.40 -10.08
CA TYR A 102 0.26 3.57 -9.71
C TYR A 102 -0.41 4.75 -10.41
N HIS A 103 -1.75 4.74 -10.35
CA HIS A 103 -2.58 5.86 -10.78
C HIS A 103 -3.82 6.02 -9.93
N VAL A 104 -4.43 7.20 -10.06
CA VAL A 104 -5.66 7.59 -9.37
C VAL A 104 -6.82 7.55 -10.36
N THR A 105 -7.88 6.85 -10.01
CA THR A 105 -9.17 6.90 -10.72
C THR A 105 -10.12 7.80 -9.94
N ILE A 106 -10.54 8.91 -10.54
CA ILE A 106 -11.49 9.88 -9.98
C ILE A 106 -12.73 9.87 -10.87
N ASP A 107 -13.86 9.41 -10.33
CA ASP A 107 -15.15 9.34 -11.03
C ASP A 107 -15.09 8.69 -12.42
N GLY A 108 -14.23 7.67 -12.57
CA GLY A 108 -14.02 6.91 -13.81
C GLY A 108 -12.89 7.44 -14.71
N GLY A 109 -12.45 8.68 -14.51
CA GLY A 109 -11.27 9.23 -15.18
C GLY A 109 -9.98 8.73 -14.54
N THR A 110 -8.93 8.49 -15.35
CA THR A 110 -7.61 8.05 -14.85
C THR A 110 -6.61 9.18 -14.91
N PHE A 111 -5.91 9.40 -13.80
CA PHE A 111 -4.99 10.52 -13.58
C PHE A 111 -3.74 10.04 -12.86
N ASN A 112 -2.67 10.81 -13.00
CA ASN A 112 -1.51 10.69 -12.12
C ASN A 112 -1.77 11.47 -10.82
N ASP A 113 -1.19 11.01 -9.73
CA ASP A 113 -1.19 11.72 -8.46
C ASP A 113 -0.31 12.98 -8.58
N PRO A 114 -0.86 14.19 -8.38
CA PRO A 114 -0.07 15.42 -8.40
C PRO A 114 0.95 15.51 -7.24
N GLY A 115 0.80 14.66 -6.22
CA GLY A 115 1.70 14.53 -5.08
C GLY A 115 3.00 13.79 -5.38
N ALA A 116 3.05 13.00 -6.46
CA ALA A 116 4.17 12.12 -6.79
C ALA A 116 4.90 12.49 -8.09
N LEU A 117 6.15 12.06 -8.18
CA LEU A 117 6.93 12.10 -9.42
C LEU A 117 6.30 11.17 -10.48
N ASN A 118 6.62 11.45 -11.74
CA ASN A 118 6.10 10.75 -12.91
C ASN A 118 7.18 9.89 -13.56
N PHE A 119 6.82 8.67 -13.92
CA PHE A 119 7.70 7.69 -14.55
C PHE A 119 7.02 7.14 -15.79
N TYR A 120 7.78 6.91 -16.86
CA TYR A 120 7.23 6.31 -18.06
C TYR A 120 7.28 4.78 -17.96
N GLY A 121 6.12 4.14 -17.95
CA GLY A 121 5.95 2.70 -17.81
C GLY A 121 4.56 2.27 -18.26
N SER A 122 4.34 0.98 -18.54
CA SER A 122 3.03 0.51 -19.02
C SER A 122 2.50 1.29 -20.24
N THR A 123 3.41 1.76 -21.10
CA THR A 123 3.13 2.61 -22.29
C THR A 123 2.46 3.97 -21.99
N ARG A 124 2.63 4.51 -20.78
CA ARG A 124 2.13 5.84 -20.39
C ARG A 124 3.00 6.50 -19.31
N TRP A 125 2.73 7.77 -19.01
CA TRP A 125 3.24 8.40 -17.79
C TRP A 125 2.39 7.95 -16.60
N GLU A 126 3.03 7.41 -15.57
CA GLU A 126 2.43 6.91 -14.33
C GLU A 126 3.04 7.64 -13.13
N SER A 127 2.29 7.67 -12.03
CA SER A 127 2.89 7.99 -10.73
C SER A 127 3.69 6.80 -10.20
N GLY A 128 4.71 7.09 -9.39
CA GLY A 128 5.55 6.08 -8.74
C GLY A 128 5.58 6.25 -7.23
N ILE A 129 5.59 5.13 -6.51
CA ILE A 129 5.82 5.10 -5.05
C ILE A 129 6.94 4.10 -4.75
N GLU A 130 7.83 4.46 -3.84
CA GLU A 130 8.93 3.59 -3.38
C GLU A 130 8.61 3.06 -1.98
N ILE A 131 8.48 1.75 -1.86
CA ILE A 131 8.37 1.05 -0.57
C ILE A 131 9.80 0.77 -0.09
N PRO A 132 10.19 1.21 1.13
CA PRO A 132 11.57 1.03 1.60
C PRO A 132 12.01 -0.44 1.54
N ALA A 133 13.11 -0.69 0.83
CA ALA A 133 13.71 -2.02 0.75
C ALA A 133 14.80 -2.19 1.80
N HIS A 134 14.94 -3.41 2.33
CA HIS A 134 15.99 -3.72 3.31
C HIS A 134 17.40 -3.58 2.73
N ASP A 135 17.56 -3.76 1.42
CA ASP A 135 18.82 -3.69 0.69
C ASP A 135 19.00 -2.38 -0.11
N ALA A 136 18.18 -1.35 0.17
CA ALA A 136 18.18 -0.08 -0.56
C ALA A 136 19.54 0.62 -0.67
N ALA A 137 20.47 0.27 0.22
CA ALA A 137 21.83 0.75 0.21
C ALA A 137 22.56 0.55 -1.14
N PHE A 138 22.25 -0.45 -1.96
CA PHE A 138 23.00 -0.65 -3.20
C PHE A 138 22.64 0.37 -4.31
N TYR A 139 21.42 0.94 -4.27
CA TYR A 139 20.94 1.93 -5.24
C TYR A 139 20.76 3.33 -4.66
N ALA A 140 21.18 3.55 -3.41
CA ALA A 140 21.15 4.86 -2.78
C ALA A 140 22.14 5.84 -3.42
N LEU A 141 21.78 7.13 -3.43
CA LEU A 141 22.72 8.21 -3.72
C LEU A 141 23.76 8.30 -2.59
N LYS A 142 25.02 8.01 -2.92
CA LYS A 142 26.16 8.02 -1.98
C LYS A 142 27.19 9.08 -2.38
N ASP A 143 28.03 9.46 -1.42
CA ASP A 143 29.20 10.30 -1.66
C ASP A 143 30.34 9.47 -2.27
N VAL A 144 30.23 9.21 -3.59
CA VAL A 144 31.17 8.45 -4.42
C VAL A 144 31.26 9.11 -5.79
N PRO A 145 32.30 8.84 -6.61
CA PRO A 145 32.32 9.30 -7.99
C PRO A 145 31.11 8.77 -8.78
N HIS A 146 30.37 9.68 -9.43
CA HIS A 146 29.19 9.35 -10.25
C HIS A 146 29.51 9.47 -11.74
N GLY A 147 29.01 8.52 -12.54
CA GLY A 147 29.01 8.64 -13.99
C GLY A 147 27.93 9.60 -14.50
N HIS A 148 28.00 9.98 -15.77
CA HIS A 148 26.94 10.73 -16.44
C HIS A 148 25.88 9.80 -17.03
N VAL A 149 24.64 10.27 -17.08
CA VAL A 149 23.54 9.65 -17.84
C VAL A 149 23.34 10.50 -19.10
N GLU A 150 23.61 9.92 -20.26
CA GLU A 150 23.57 10.60 -21.58
C GLU A 150 22.51 9.99 -22.50
#